data_AF-A0AAN5CBI0-F1
#
_entry.id   AF-A0AAN5CBI0-F1
#
_cell.length_a   1.000
_cell.length_b   1.000
_cell.length_c   1.000
_cell.angle_alpha   90.00
_cell.angle_beta   90.00
_cell.angle_gamma   90.00
#
_symmetry.space_group_name_H-M   'P 1'
#
loop_
_entity.id
_entity.type
_entity.pdbx_description
1 polymer ?
#
loop_
_entity_poly.entity_id
_entity_poly.type
_entity_poly.pdbx_seq_one_letter_code
_entity_poly.pdbx_strand_id
1 'polypeptide(L)'
;GKEEVEINDVVSEEFVDLLHVIYPGKIMISDNTVLHILALADRFCMEKVFMLAETHMMLSKKFTLVEKLKVADQYRLEKLRDHCLQIYWDKVHLSNLKVTPEYADFSADMKAVIDQWIS
;
A
#
# COMPACT_ATOMS: atom_id res chain seq x y z
N GLY A 1 -32.96 20.10 -11.80
CA GLY A 1 -32.53 18.76 -11.33
C GLY A 1 -31.23 18.95 -10.59
N LYS A 2 -30.87 18.01 -9.70
CA LYS A 2 -29.48 17.97 -9.22
C LYS A 2 -28.59 17.55 -10.39
N GLU A 3 -27.40 18.14 -10.50
CA GLU A 3 -26.38 17.66 -11.44
C GLU A 3 -25.91 16.29 -10.96
N GLU A 4 -25.83 15.33 -11.88
CA GLU A 4 -25.39 13.96 -11.62
C GLU A 4 -24.12 13.71 -12.42
N VAL A 5 -23.16 13.00 -11.81
CA VAL A 5 -21.91 12.57 -12.44
C VAL A 5 -21.83 11.06 -12.32
N GLU A 6 -21.82 10.38 -13.45
CA GLU A 6 -21.67 8.94 -13.52
C GLU A 6 -20.19 8.55 -13.37
N ILE A 7 -19.92 7.55 -12.53
CA ILE A 7 -18.57 7.02 -12.30
C ILE A 7 -18.55 5.56 -12.77
N ASN A 8 -17.92 5.33 -13.91
CA ASN A 8 -17.76 4.00 -14.50
C ASN A 8 -16.57 3.24 -13.90
N ASP A 9 -16.60 1.91 -14.01
CA ASP A 9 -15.52 0.99 -13.61
C ASP A 9 -15.14 1.09 -12.12
N VAL A 10 -16.14 1.24 -11.25
CA VAL A 10 -15.98 1.19 -9.80
C VAL A 10 -17.04 0.27 -9.20
N VAL A 11 -16.62 -0.61 -8.29
CA VAL A 11 -17.57 -1.43 -7.51
C VAL A 11 -18.25 -0.54 -6.49
N SER A 12 -19.58 -0.57 -6.44
CA SER A 12 -20.37 0.32 -5.58
C SER A 12 -19.98 0.26 -4.11
N GLU A 13 -19.75 -0.94 -3.58
CA GLU A 13 -19.38 -1.16 -2.18
C GLU A 13 -18.03 -0.52 -1.85
N GLU A 14 -17.04 -0.63 -2.75
CA GLU A 14 -15.72 -0.03 -2.57
C GLU A 14 -15.78 1.49 -2.58
N PHE A 15 -16.63 2.08 -3.44
CA PHE A 15 -16.83 3.53 -3.46
C PHE A 15 -17.51 4.05 -2.19
N VAL A 16 -18.46 3.30 -1.66
CA VAL A 16 -19.10 3.61 -0.37
C VAL A 16 -18.07 3.59 0.76
N ASP A 17 -17.16 2.61 0.77
CA ASP A 17 -16.06 2.56 1.73
C ASP A 17 -15.14 3.80 1.64
N LEU A 18 -14.82 4.26 0.42
CA LEU A 18 -14.08 5.51 0.22
C LEU A 18 -14.83 6.73 0.77
N LEU A 19 -16.12 6.85 0.47
CA LEU A 19 -16.96 7.94 0.97
C LEU A 19 -16.94 7.99 2.51
N HIS A 20 -16.97 6.84 3.17
CA HIS A 20 -16.88 6.78 4.62
C HIS A 20 -15.53 7.19 5.19
N VAL A 21 -14.43 6.99 4.47
CA VAL A 21 -13.09 7.42 4.91
C VAL A 21 -12.94 8.95 4.81
N ILE A 22 -13.56 9.56 3.80
CA ILE A 22 -13.38 10.98 3.48
C ILE A 22 -14.44 11.87 4.15
N TYR A 23 -15.58 11.31 4.52
CA TYR A 23 -16.61 12.02 5.27
C TYR A 23 -16.21 12.09 6.76
N PRO A 24 -16.35 13.25 7.43
CA PRO A 24 -15.96 13.38 8.83
C PRO A 24 -16.79 12.47 9.73
N GLY A 25 -16.20 11.34 10.15
CA GLY A 25 -16.79 10.43 11.11
C GLY A 25 -16.70 8.95 10.73
N LYS A 26 -15.73 8.27 11.33
CA LYS A 26 -15.85 6.90 11.89
C LYS A 26 -15.62 5.66 11.03
N ILE A 27 -14.95 5.69 9.87
CA ILE A 27 -14.35 4.43 9.36
C ILE A 27 -12.83 4.46 9.52
N MET A 28 -12.37 3.68 10.50
CA MET A 28 -10.98 3.29 10.61
C MET A 28 -10.66 2.34 9.46
N ILE A 29 -9.58 2.63 8.74
CA ILE A 29 -8.96 1.68 7.82
C ILE A 29 -8.67 0.38 8.58
N SER A 30 -9.00 -0.75 7.97
CA SER A 30 -8.81 -2.08 8.55
C SER A 30 -8.01 -2.94 7.59
N ASP A 31 -7.52 -4.08 8.06
CA ASP A 31 -6.77 -5.00 7.19
C ASP A 31 -7.59 -5.56 6.03
N ASN A 32 -8.92 -5.56 6.14
CA ASN A 32 -9.80 -6.02 5.07
C ASN A 32 -10.07 -4.92 4.04
N THR A 33 -9.92 -3.65 4.42
CA THR A 33 -10.29 -2.49 3.59
C THR A 33 -9.10 -1.74 3.01
N VAL A 34 -7.92 -1.87 3.63
CA VAL A 34 -6.74 -1.07 3.30
C VAL A 34 -6.30 -1.18 1.83
N LEU A 35 -6.42 -2.36 1.20
CA LEU A 35 -5.99 -2.56 -0.19
C LEU A 35 -6.87 -1.83 -1.20
N HIS A 36 -8.20 -1.89 -1.05
CA HIS A 36 -9.10 -1.15 -1.96
C HIS A 36 -9.04 0.36 -1.67
N ILE A 37 -8.83 0.76 -0.41
CA ILE A 37 -8.66 2.17 -0.05
C ILE A 37 -7.41 2.75 -0.73
N LEU A 38 -6.30 2.01 -0.78
CA LEU A 38 -5.10 2.42 -1.51
C LEU A 38 -5.37 2.59 -3.01
N ALA A 39 -6.06 1.63 -3.63
CA ALA A 39 -6.41 1.71 -5.05
C ALA A 39 -7.28 2.94 -5.38
N LEU A 40 -8.27 3.23 -4.55
CA LEU A 40 -9.15 4.39 -4.75
C LEU A 40 -8.43 5.70 -4.45
N ALA A 41 -7.59 5.73 -3.42
CA ALA A 41 -6.82 6.92 -3.09
C ALA A 41 -5.77 7.25 -4.16
N ASP A 42 -5.16 6.25 -4.81
CA ASP A 42 -4.33 6.43 -6.00
C ASP A 42 -5.15 7.01 -7.16
N ARG A 43 -6.28 6.37 -7.48
CA ARG A 43 -7.17 6.76 -8.59
C ARG A 43 -7.69 8.19 -8.48
N PHE A 44 -8.05 8.62 -7.28
CA PHE A 44 -8.65 9.93 -7.03
C PHE A 44 -7.65 10.96 -6.47
N CYS A 45 -6.35 10.64 -6.47
CA CYS A 45 -5.27 11.50 -5.95
C CYS A 45 -5.54 12.00 -4.51
N MET A 46 -6.01 11.12 -3.63
CA MET A 46 -6.43 11.47 -2.28
C MET A 46 -5.28 11.30 -1.27
N GLU A 47 -4.32 12.23 -1.28
CA GLU A 47 -3.09 12.17 -0.47
C GLU A 47 -3.34 11.86 1.02
N LYS A 48 -4.37 12.48 1.64
CA LYS A 48 -4.69 12.23 3.05
C LYS A 48 -5.12 10.79 3.32
N VAL A 49 -5.91 10.21 2.42
CA VAL A 49 -6.36 8.82 2.52
C VAL A 49 -5.19 7.88 2.31
N PHE A 50 -4.32 8.21 1.35
CA PHE A 50 -3.09 7.49 1.04
C PHE A 50 -2.18 7.38 2.27
N MET A 51 -1.93 8.51 2.96
CA MET A 51 -1.11 8.53 4.19
C MET A 51 -1.72 7.72 5.33
N LEU A 52 -3.04 7.75 5.50
CA LEU A 52 -3.73 6.97 6.54
C LEU A 52 -3.62 5.47 6.24
N ALA A 53 -3.79 5.08 4.98
CA ALA A 53 -3.69 3.69 4.56
C ALA A 53 -2.25 3.16 4.69
N GLU A 54 -1.26 3.97 4.30
CA GLU A 54 0.17 3.67 4.49
C GLU A 54 0.50 3.42 5.96
N THR A 55 0.02 4.29 6.86
CA THR A 55 0.22 4.15 8.31
C THR A 55 -0.43 2.86 8.85
N HIS A 56 -1.63 2.53 8.38
CA HIS A 56 -2.30 1.28 8.76
C HIS A 56 -1.52 0.05 8.29
N MET A 57 -1.02 0.05 7.05
CA MET A 57 -0.19 -1.04 6.50
C MET A 57 1.08 -1.28 7.32
N MET A 58 1.74 -0.21 7.79
CA MET A 58 2.91 -0.34 8.65
C MET A 58 2.58 -1.11 9.93
N LEU A 59 1.48 -0.75 10.59
CA LEU A 59 1.07 -1.30 11.89
C LEU A 59 0.40 -2.68 11.81
N SER A 60 -0.16 -3.04 10.66
CA SER A 60 -0.89 -4.29 10.48
C SER A 60 -0.01 -5.53 10.71
N LYS A 61 -0.55 -6.53 11.40
CA LYS A 61 0.11 -7.84 11.60
C LYS A 61 -0.41 -8.93 10.66
N LYS A 62 -1.46 -8.63 9.89
CA LYS A 62 -2.11 -9.61 9.00
C LYS A 62 -1.33 -9.82 7.71
N PHE A 63 -0.64 -8.78 7.23
CA PHE A 63 0.20 -8.84 6.04
C PHE A 63 1.61 -9.31 6.37
N THR A 64 2.10 -10.25 5.59
CA THR A 64 3.50 -10.62 5.56
C THR A 64 4.36 -9.45 5.08
N LEU A 65 5.63 -9.48 5.42
CA LEU A 65 6.60 -8.47 4.99
C LEU A 65 6.66 -8.32 3.46
N VAL A 66 6.64 -9.45 2.74
CA VAL A 66 6.70 -9.46 1.28
C VAL A 66 5.44 -8.82 0.68
N GLU A 67 4.26 -9.11 1.23
CA GLU A 67 3.01 -8.45 0.79
C GLU A 67 3.06 -6.93 1.04
N LYS A 68 3.54 -6.50 2.21
CA LYS A 68 3.72 -5.06 2.49
C LYS A 68 4.66 -4.39 1.49
N LEU A 69 5.76 -5.05 1.12
CA LEU A 69 6.67 -4.53 0.11
C LEU A 69 6.06 -4.50 -1.28
N LYS A 70 5.28 -5.51 -1.69
CA LYS A 70 4.59 -5.50 -2.98
C LYS A 70 3.62 -4.32 -3.06
N VAL A 71 2.86 -4.07 -1.99
CA VAL A 71 1.97 -2.90 -1.88
C VAL A 71 2.78 -1.61 -1.91
N ALA A 72 3.90 -1.55 -1.19
CA ALA A 72 4.74 -0.36 -1.17
C ALA A 72 5.34 -0.04 -2.54
N ASP A 73 5.75 -1.06 -3.28
CA ASP A 73 6.28 -0.94 -4.63
C ASP A 73 5.18 -0.50 -5.62
N GLN A 74 4.02 -1.17 -5.59
CA GLN A 74 2.89 -0.87 -6.46
C GLN A 74 2.40 0.58 -6.33
N TYR A 75 2.28 1.08 -5.10
CA TYR A 75 1.71 2.39 -4.80
C TYR A 75 2.77 3.45 -4.45
N ARG A 76 4.07 3.13 -4.63
CA ARG A 76 5.21 4.01 -4.32
C ARG A 76 5.18 4.57 -2.89
N LEU A 77 4.83 3.72 -1.93
CA LEU A 77 4.74 4.04 -0.50
C LEU A 77 6.13 3.97 0.15
N GLU A 78 6.90 5.05 0.01
CA GLU A 78 8.29 5.10 0.50
C GLU A 78 8.40 4.87 2.01
N LYS A 79 7.47 5.39 2.82
CA LYS A 79 7.56 5.21 4.29
C LYS A 79 7.26 3.77 4.67
N LEU A 80 6.30 3.13 4.01
CA LEU A 80 6.02 1.71 4.22
C LEU A 80 7.22 0.83 3.82
N ARG A 81 7.85 1.13 2.67
CA ARG A 81 9.06 0.44 2.22
C ARG A 81 10.17 0.55 3.25
N ASP A 82 10.51 1.79 3.64
CA ASP A 82 11.62 2.06 4.55
C ASP A 82 11.38 1.44 5.93
N HIS A 83 10.14 1.47 6.42
CA HIS A 83 9.74 0.79 7.65
C HIS A 83 9.92 -0.72 7.59
N CYS A 84 9.52 -1.35 6.49
CA CYS A 84 9.70 -2.79 6.28
C CYS A 84 11.18 -3.18 6.24
N LEU A 85 12.01 -2.39 5.54
CA LEU A 85 13.46 -2.62 5.46
C LEU A 85 14.15 -2.44 6.82
N GLN A 86 13.78 -1.41 7.58
CA GLN A 86 14.36 -1.12 8.90
C GLN A 86 14.03 -2.17 9.96
N ILE A 87 12.79 -2.67 9.99
CA ILE A 87 12.34 -3.56 11.08
C ILE A 87 12.74 -5.00 10.85
N TYR A 88 12.67 -5.48 9.61
CA TYR A 88 12.65 -6.91 9.34
C TYR A 88 13.85 -7.42 8.53
N TRP A 89 14.69 -6.53 8.03
CA TRP A 89 15.71 -6.91 7.07
C TRP A 89 17.13 -6.67 7.57
N ASP A 90 17.68 -7.68 8.25
CA ASP A 90 19.13 -7.82 8.31
C ASP A 90 19.68 -8.23 6.91
N LYS A 91 20.99 -8.06 6.69
CA LYS A 91 21.61 -8.37 5.39
C LYS A 91 21.39 -9.82 4.95
N VAL A 92 21.20 -10.75 5.90
CA VAL A 92 21.00 -12.18 5.63
C VAL A 92 19.62 -12.42 5.03
N HIS A 93 18.58 -11.85 5.63
CA HIS A 93 17.24 -11.93 5.08
C HIS A 93 17.22 -11.30 3.68
N LEU A 94 17.94 -10.18 3.43
CA LEU A 94 17.83 -9.43 2.15
C LEU A 94 18.44 -10.24 1.02
N SER A 95 19.52 -10.94 1.34
CA SER A 95 20.17 -11.89 0.44
C SER A 95 19.24 -13.06 0.09
N ASN A 96 18.47 -13.57 1.06
CA ASN A 96 17.52 -14.65 0.84
C ASN A 96 16.33 -14.22 -0.03
N LEU A 97 15.88 -12.97 0.07
CA LEU A 97 14.80 -12.43 -0.77
C LEU A 97 15.13 -12.51 -2.25
N LYS A 98 16.36 -12.15 -2.63
CA LYS A 98 16.79 -12.12 -4.04
C LYS A 98 16.66 -13.45 -4.75
N VAL A 99 16.67 -14.54 -3.99
CA VAL A 99 16.60 -15.91 -4.50
C VAL A 99 15.15 -16.41 -4.61
N THR A 100 14.18 -15.67 -4.05
CA THR A 100 12.77 -16.06 -4.11
C THR A 100 12.12 -15.56 -5.40
N PRO A 101 11.11 -16.27 -5.94
CA PRO A 101 10.43 -15.85 -7.16
C PRO A 101 9.72 -14.50 -7.00
N GLU A 102 9.30 -14.13 -5.78
CA GLU A 102 8.64 -12.85 -5.51
C GLU A 102 9.55 -11.65 -5.77
N TYR A 103 10.88 -11.82 -5.69
CA TYR A 103 11.81 -10.74 -6.01
C TYR A 103 11.75 -10.36 -7.49
N ALA A 104 11.41 -11.31 -8.38
CA ALA A 104 11.26 -11.03 -9.80
C ALA A 104 10.12 -10.04 -10.07
N ASP A 105 9.06 -10.08 -9.26
CA ASP A 105 7.85 -9.24 -9.40
C ASP A 105 8.08 -7.77 -9.04
N PHE A 106 9.13 -7.46 -8.27
CA PHE A 106 9.41 -6.06 -7.88
C PHE A 106 9.87 -5.20 -9.05
N SER A 107 9.53 -3.92 -9.00
CA SER A 107 10.01 -2.90 -9.92
C SER A 107 11.53 -2.76 -9.89
N ALA A 108 12.09 -2.17 -10.95
CA ALA A 108 13.52 -1.88 -11.01
C ALA A 108 13.97 -0.93 -9.89
N ASP A 109 13.12 0.04 -9.52
CA ASP A 109 13.39 1.02 -8.46
C ASP A 109 13.47 0.31 -7.10
N MET A 110 12.52 -0.58 -6.81
CA MET A 110 12.51 -1.34 -5.57
C MET A 110 13.71 -2.28 -5.45
N LYS A 111 14.08 -2.94 -6.56
CA LYS A 111 15.30 -3.77 -6.62
C LYS A 111 16.56 -2.95 -6.35
N ALA A 112 16.67 -1.74 -6.92
CA ALA A 112 17.81 -0.86 -6.70
C ALA A 112 17.95 -0.42 -5.24
N VAL A 113 16.83 -0.10 -4.56
CA VAL A 113 16.84 0.25 -3.13
C VAL A 113 17.31 -0.94 -2.28
N ILE A 114 16.81 -2.15 -2.57
CA ILE A 114 17.23 -3.38 -1.87
C ILE A 114 18.73 -3.61 -2.08
N ASP A 115 19.23 -3.45 -3.29
CA ASP A 115 20.64 -3.64 -3.62
C ASP A 115 21.54 -2.66 -2.88
N GLN A 116 21.13 -1.40 -2.79
CA GLN A 116 21.84 -0.36 -2.05
C GLN A 116 21.89 -0.65 -0.54
N TRP A 117 20.81 -1.21 0.03
CA TRP A 117 20.75 -1.58 1.44
C TRP A 117 21.64 -2.78 1.81
N ILE A 118 21.85 -3.71 0.88
CA ILE A 118 22.70 -4.90 1.11
C ILE A 118 24.19 -4.54 1.02
N SER A 119 24.56 -3.57 0.17
CA SER A 119 25.94 -3.13 -0.06
C SER A 119 26.64 -2.66 1.22
#